data_AF-A0A6H9LPI7-F1
#
_entry.id   AF-A0A6H9LPI7-F1
#
_cell.length_a   1.000
_cell.length_b   1.000
_cell.length_c   1.000
_cell.angle_alpha   90.00
_cell.angle_beta   90.00
_cell.angle_gamma   90.00
#
_symmetry.space_group_name_H-M   'P 1'
#
loop_
_entity.id
_entity.type
_entity.pdbx_description
1 polymer ?
#
loop_
_entity_poly.entity_id
_entity_poly.type
_entity_poly.pdbx_seq_one_letter_code
_entity_poly.pdbx_strand_id
1 'polypeptide(L)'
;SKIGSVWQDVSSSLPSGTITSDGSTDFYDAHEKKDVQNTQVDVSLLKSSGYFPSNGIVYISDQRSKSSGELNGTSLVNGEELGRPLTFVCENPLYVQGDYNTVNKQPAATISDAVTFLSNDWDPSLSTNKYSDRKASKTEVNLSIVTGDIEPNSGNYGGGLENLPRFLEDWNGTEFKVRGSMVQMWRSQEANGEWRYIQSKDAYYSAPTRNWGFDTDLEDMSKLPPGTPMVRVFLRTGWKQEDVVYTNQDGL
;
A
#
# COMPACT_ATOMS: atom_id res chain seq x y z
N SER A 1 19.09 6.65 2.77
CA SER A 1 19.32 5.39 3.54
C SER A 1 19.97 5.74 4.87
N LYS A 2 19.87 4.89 5.90
CA LYS A 2 20.41 5.20 7.23
C LYS A 2 21.82 4.63 7.39
N ILE A 3 22.83 5.48 7.57
CA ILE A 3 24.19 5.10 8.00
C ILE A 3 24.40 5.74 9.38
N GLY A 4 24.31 4.95 10.45
CA GLY A 4 24.30 5.48 11.82
C GLY A 4 23.02 6.25 12.17
N SER A 5 23.06 7.18 13.12
CA SER A 5 21.89 7.96 13.57
C SER A 5 21.52 9.15 12.67
N VAL A 6 22.15 9.28 11.49
CA VAL A 6 22.00 10.43 10.58
C VAL A 6 21.23 10.00 9.34
N TRP A 7 20.21 10.78 8.98
CA TRP A 7 19.49 10.61 7.72
C TRP A 7 20.39 11.06 6.57
N GLN A 8 20.67 10.16 5.62
CA GLN A 8 21.34 10.51 4.38
C GLN A 8 20.30 10.84 3.32
N ASP A 9 20.36 12.07 2.81
CA ASP A 9 19.68 12.45 1.58
C ASP A 9 20.35 11.73 0.40
N VAL A 10 19.55 11.00 -0.36
CA VAL A 10 19.99 10.22 -1.52
C VAL A 10 19.25 10.64 -2.79
N SER A 11 18.50 11.75 -2.75
CA SER A 11 17.60 12.17 -3.82
C SER A 11 18.34 12.36 -5.16
N SER A 12 19.51 12.98 -5.13
CA SER A 12 20.37 13.17 -6.32
C SER A 12 21.13 11.91 -6.74
N SER A 13 21.07 10.84 -5.95
CA SER A 13 21.76 9.58 -6.21
C SER A 13 20.83 8.48 -6.74
N LEU A 14 19.52 8.69 -6.67
CA LEU A 14 18.55 7.81 -7.31
C LEU A 14 18.59 8.02 -8.84
N PRO A 15 18.38 6.95 -9.64
CA PRO A 15 18.11 7.10 -11.05
C PRO A 15 16.99 8.12 -11.29
N SER A 16 17.12 8.95 -12.34
CA SER A 16 16.10 9.96 -12.68
C SER A 16 14.73 9.30 -12.86
N GLY A 17 13.69 9.89 -12.26
CA GLY A 17 12.33 9.36 -12.31
C GLY A 17 12.02 8.28 -11.28
N THR A 18 12.98 7.87 -10.43
CA THR A 18 12.70 6.92 -9.33
C THR A 18 11.60 7.44 -8.42
N ILE A 19 11.66 8.74 -8.10
CA ILE A 19 10.62 9.47 -7.37
C ILE A 19 10.26 10.69 -8.21
N THR A 20 8.98 10.82 -8.57
CA THR A 20 8.45 11.98 -9.29
C THR A 20 7.40 12.64 -8.41
N SER A 21 7.60 13.92 -8.09
CA SER A 21 6.77 14.69 -7.18
C SER A 21 6.99 16.17 -7.49
N ASP A 22 6.35 16.67 -8.55
CA ASP A 22 6.59 18.03 -9.07
C ASP A 22 5.54 19.07 -8.61
N GLY A 23 4.53 18.62 -7.85
CA GLY A 23 3.45 19.45 -7.32
C GLY A 23 2.37 19.74 -8.36
N SER A 24 2.45 19.14 -9.55
CA SER A 24 1.39 19.19 -10.54
C SER A 24 0.27 18.22 -10.20
N THR A 25 -0.89 18.45 -10.81
CA THR A 25 -1.97 17.46 -10.85
C THR A 25 -1.60 16.36 -11.84
N ASP A 26 -1.52 15.12 -11.37
CA ASP A 26 -1.17 13.97 -12.20
C ASP A 26 -2.40 13.30 -12.80
N PHE A 27 -3.47 13.15 -12.00
CA PHE A 27 -4.73 12.53 -12.44
C PHE A 27 -5.88 12.88 -11.50
N TYR A 28 -7.11 12.63 -11.92
CA TYR A 28 -8.32 12.81 -11.13
C TYR A 28 -8.77 11.50 -10.47
N ASP A 29 -8.95 11.50 -9.15
CA ASP A 29 -9.61 10.41 -8.43
C ASP A 29 -11.11 10.69 -8.38
N ALA A 30 -11.88 9.91 -9.15
CA ALA A 30 -13.33 10.05 -9.26
C ALA A 30 -14.12 9.54 -8.04
N HIS A 31 -13.51 8.71 -7.17
CA HIS A 31 -14.10 8.34 -5.89
C HIS A 31 -14.02 9.51 -4.91
N GLU A 32 -12.86 10.16 -4.85
CA GLU A 32 -12.61 11.31 -3.97
C GLU A 32 -13.13 12.64 -4.53
N LYS A 33 -13.41 12.66 -5.83
CA LYS A 33 -13.77 13.85 -6.62
C LYS A 33 -12.71 14.96 -6.50
N LYS A 34 -11.44 14.56 -6.55
CA LYS A 34 -10.28 15.44 -6.34
C LYS A 34 -9.19 15.17 -7.36
N ASP A 35 -8.46 16.22 -7.67
CA ASP A 35 -7.22 16.18 -8.42
C ASP A 35 -6.09 15.66 -7.52
N VAL A 36 -5.38 14.63 -7.96
CA VAL A 36 -4.30 14.00 -7.19
C VAL A 36 -2.98 14.66 -7.54
N GLN A 37 -2.36 15.30 -6.55
CA GLN A 37 -0.95 15.65 -6.58
C GLN A 37 -0.16 14.43 -6.11
N ASN A 38 0.49 13.75 -7.04
CA ASN A 38 1.06 12.45 -6.77
C ASN A 38 2.53 12.56 -6.35
N THR A 39 2.93 11.67 -5.44
CA THR A 39 4.32 11.26 -5.28
C THR A 39 4.44 9.86 -5.87
N GLN A 40 4.90 9.78 -7.12
CA GLN A 40 5.07 8.52 -7.84
C GLN A 40 6.42 7.89 -7.50
N VAL A 41 6.41 6.59 -7.21
CA VAL A 41 7.60 5.75 -7.03
C VAL A 41 7.68 4.72 -8.15
N ASP A 42 8.71 4.81 -8.97
CA ASP A 42 9.08 3.76 -9.90
C ASP A 42 9.88 2.68 -9.16
N VAL A 43 9.23 1.53 -8.95
CA VAL A 43 9.79 0.43 -8.16
C VAL A 43 10.95 -0.26 -8.87
N SER A 44 10.93 -0.30 -10.21
CA SER A 44 12.01 -0.87 -11.02
C SER A 44 13.28 -0.01 -10.94
N LEU A 45 13.13 1.31 -11.01
CA LEU A 45 14.23 2.25 -10.80
C LEU A 45 14.72 2.23 -9.34
N LEU A 46 13.82 2.13 -8.37
CA LEU A 46 14.20 1.99 -6.96
C LEU A 46 15.02 0.72 -6.72
N LYS A 47 14.62 -0.42 -7.30
CA LYS A 47 15.37 -1.68 -7.27
C LYS A 47 16.79 -1.52 -7.82
N SER A 48 16.94 -0.84 -8.97
CA SER A 48 18.24 -0.65 -9.62
C SER A 48 19.11 0.44 -8.99
N SER A 49 18.55 1.29 -8.12
CA SER A 49 19.25 2.43 -7.51
C SER A 49 20.40 2.06 -6.57
N GLY A 50 20.41 0.85 -6.00
CA GLY A 50 21.33 0.47 -4.93
C GLY A 50 21.01 1.10 -3.56
N TYR A 51 19.98 1.95 -3.46
CA TYR A 51 19.56 2.64 -2.23
C TYR A 51 18.36 1.99 -1.53
N PHE A 52 18.01 0.77 -1.92
CA PHE A 52 16.95 0.00 -1.29
C PHE A 52 17.19 -0.11 0.24
N PRO A 53 16.17 0.13 1.08
CA PRO A 53 16.33 0.06 2.53
C PRO A 53 16.76 -1.35 2.97
N SER A 54 17.75 -1.42 3.85
CA SER A 54 18.29 -2.71 4.36
C SER A 54 17.29 -3.46 5.21
N ASN A 55 16.40 -2.75 5.91
CA ASN A 55 15.28 -3.33 6.66
C ASN A 55 14.05 -3.62 5.78
N GLY A 56 14.11 -3.35 4.47
CA GLY A 56 13.02 -3.60 3.54
C GLY A 56 11.78 -2.72 3.76
N ILE A 57 11.90 -1.58 4.44
CA ILE A 57 10.76 -0.67 4.69
C ILE A 57 11.04 0.68 4.02
N VAL A 58 10.14 1.10 3.14
CA VAL A 58 10.11 2.45 2.56
C VAL A 58 8.95 3.22 3.19
N TYR A 59 9.23 4.38 3.75
CA TYR A 59 8.22 5.30 4.29
C TYR A 59 8.10 6.52 3.39
N ILE A 60 6.88 6.90 3.05
CA ILE A 60 6.54 8.04 2.21
C ILE A 60 5.54 8.91 2.98
N SER A 61 5.79 10.22 2.98
CA SER A 61 4.93 11.21 3.63
C SER A 61 4.88 12.42 2.71
N ASP A 62 3.70 12.64 2.13
CA ASP A 62 3.44 13.76 1.25
C ASP A 62 2.52 14.77 1.94
N GLN A 63 3.16 15.78 2.51
CA GLN A 63 2.52 16.88 3.25
C GLN A 63 2.58 18.19 2.47
N ARG A 64 2.70 18.13 1.14
CA ARG A 64 2.66 19.32 0.29
C ARG A 64 1.33 20.07 0.46
N SER A 65 1.37 21.37 0.27
CA SER A 65 0.16 22.21 0.31
C SER A 65 -0.80 21.83 -0.81
N LYS A 66 -2.04 21.49 -0.44
CA LYS A 66 -3.12 21.14 -1.36
C LYS A 66 -4.28 22.14 -1.24
N SER A 67 -4.91 22.44 -2.37
CA SER A 67 -6.15 23.22 -2.45
C SER A 67 -7.35 22.35 -2.07
N SER A 68 -8.51 22.96 -1.86
CA SER A 68 -9.73 22.23 -1.45
C SER A 68 -10.19 21.15 -2.45
N GLY A 69 -9.82 21.27 -3.73
CA GLY A 69 -10.12 20.29 -4.78
C GLY A 69 -8.99 19.28 -5.03
N GLU A 70 -7.94 19.30 -4.22
CA GLU A 70 -6.74 18.49 -4.42
C GLU A 70 -6.55 17.47 -3.28
N LEU A 71 -5.84 16.39 -3.60
CA LEU A 71 -5.47 15.30 -2.71
C LEU A 71 -4.00 14.95 -2.91
N ASN A 72 -3.23 14.85 -1.83
CA ASN A 72 -1.88 14.30 -1.93
C ASN A 72 -2.01 12.77 -2.00
N GLY A 73 -1.50 12.17 -3.07
CA GLY A 73 -1.49 10.73 -3.31
C GLY A 73 -0.09 10.18 -3.42
N THR A 74 0.04 8.86 -3.31
CA THR A 74 1.29 8.15 -3.61
C THR A 74 1.01 7.03 -4.59
N SER A 75 1.80 6.90 -5.65
CA SER A 75 1.66 5.78 -6.60
C SER A 75 2.88 4.88 -6.59
N LEU A 76 2.67 3.58 -6.74
CA LEU A 76 3.69 2.60 -7.07
C LEU A 76 3.48 2.16 -8.52
N VAL A 77 4.50 2.37 -9.35
CA VAL A 77 4.49 1.99 -10.78
C VAL A 77 5.66 1.05 -11.09
N ASN A 78 5.57 0.31 -12.19
CA ASN A 78 6.62 -0.60 -12.66
C ASN A 78 7.06 -1.61 -11.57
N GLY A 79 6.08 -2.17 -10.86
CA GLY A 79 6.27 -2.98 -9.65
C GLY A 79 6.35 -4.50 -9.87
N GLU A 80 6.42 -4.97 -11.12
CA GLU A 80 6.39 -6.40 -11.47
C GLU A 80 7.43 -7.24 -10.72
N GLU A 81 8.66 -6.71 -10.56
CA GLU A 81 9.75 -7.38 -9.85
C GLU A 81 10.37 -6.47 -8.77
N LEU A 82 10.14 -6.80 -7.49
CA LEU A 82 10.65 -6.02 -6.36
C LEU A 82 12.15 -6.24 -6.10
N GLY A 83 12.67 -7.42 -6.46
CA GLY A 83 14.07 -7.83 -6.27
C GLY A 83 14.47 -8.20 -4.84
N ARG A 84 13.72 -7.77 -3.82
CA ARG A 84 13.88 -8.20 -2.42
C ARG A 84 12.60 -7.98 -1.59
N PRO A 85 12.48 -8.54 -0.37
CA PRO A 85 11.36 -8.28 0.52
C PRO A 85 11.15 -6.78 0.76
N LEU A 86 9.91 -6.30 0.69
CA LEU A 86 9.62 -4.87 0.72
C LEU A 86 8.25 -4.54 1.32
N THR A 87 8.22 -3.58 2.22
CA THR A 87 7.00 -2.96 2.73
C THR A 87 7.01 -1.47 2.44
N PHE A 88 5.99 -0.99 1.72
CA PHE A 88 5.74 0.44 1.55
C PHE A 88 4.77 0.93 2.62
N VAL A 89 5.10 2.06 3.25
CA VAL A 89 4.27 2.69 4.28
C VAL A 89 4.04 4.14 3.86
N CYS A 90 2.78 4.58 3.81
CA CYS A 90 2.45 5.97 3.56
C CYS A 90 1.25 6.43 4.37
N GLU A 91 1.22 7.72 4.71
CA GLU A 91 0.06 8.34 5.38
C GLU A 91 -1.01 8.80 4.38
N ASN A 92 -0.67 8.82 3.09
CA ASN A 92 -1.54 9.23 2.00
C ASN A 92 -2.28 8.04 1.38
N PRO A 93 -3.34 8.29 0.59
CA PRO A 93 -3.95 7.27 -0.26
C PRO A 93 -2.93 6.73 -1.27
N LEU A 94 -2.90 5.40 -1.39
CA LEU A 94 -1.93 4.68 -2.21
C LEU A 94 -2.58 4.14 -3.48
N TYR A 95 -1.94 4.36 -4.62
CA TYR A 95 -2.34 3.82 -5.92
C TYR A 95 -1.29 2.80 -6.38
N VAL A 96 -1.69 1.55 -6.56
CA VAL A 96 -0.81 0.51 -7.11
C VAL A 96 -1.20 0.28 -8.56
N GLN A 97 -0.30 0.62 -9.49
CA GLN A 97 -0.56 0.54 -10.92
C GLN A 97 0.09 -0.71 -11.53
N GLY A 98 -0.73 -1.45 -12.27
CA GLY A 98 -0.33 -2.60 -13.06
C GLY A 98 0.08 -3.80 -12.22
N ASP A 99 0.74 -4.73 -12.89
CA ASP A 99 1.24 -5.96 -12.29
C ASP A 99 2.27 -5.62 -11.19
N TYR A 100 2.09 -6.23 -10.03
CA TYR A 100 2.91 -5.94 -8.87
C TYR A 100 3.38 -7.23 -8.20
N ASN A 101 4.70 -7.38 -8.09
CA ASN A 101 5.36 -8.52 -7.46
C ASN A 101 4.97 -9.86 -8.10
N THR A 102 4.86 -9.89 -9.42
CA THR A 102 4.49 -11.07 -10.23
C THR A 102 5.71 -11.86 -10.69
N VAL A 103 6.86 -11.21 -10.83
CA VAL A 103 8.14 -11.80 -11.21
C VAL A 103 8.99 -12.00 -9.97
N ASN A 104 9.53 -13.22 -9.80
CA ASN A 104 10.38 -13.59 -8.65
C ASN A 104 9.79 -13.13 -7.31
N LYS A 105 8.51 -13.49 -7.08
CA LYS A 105 7.69 -13.04 -5.94
C LYS A 105 8.48 -12.92 -4.64
N GLN A 106 8.39 -11.76 -4.02
CA GLN A 106 9.00 -11.43 -2.73
C GLN A 106 7.93 -11.24 -1.64
N PRO A 107 8.26 -11.39 -0.35
CA PRO A 107 7.41 -10.93 0.74
C PRO A 107 7.15 -9.43 0.60
N ALA A 108 5.89 -9.05 0.36
CA ALA A 108 5.50 -7.67 0.08
C ALA A 108 4.29 -7.22 0.86
N ALA A 109 4.34 -5.99 1.38
CA ALA A 109 3.18 -5.34 2.00
C ALA A 109 3.06 -3.85 1.68
N THR A 110 1.84 -3.33 1.77
CA THR A 110 1.57 -1.90 1.85
C THR A 110 0.81 -1.57 3.13
N ILE A 111 1.11 -0.41 3.71
CA ILE A 111 0.44 0.14 4.88
C ILE A 111 0.08 1.59 4.52
N SER A 112 -1.18 1.87 4.19
CA SER A 112 -1.60 3.16 3.62
C SER A 112 -2.98 3.62 4.06
N ASP A 113 -3.26 4.93 3.99
CA ASP A 113 -4.57 5.48 4.38
C ASP A 113 -5.75 4.74 3.72
N ALA A 114 -5.68 4.60 2.40
CA ALA A 114 -6.52 3.75 1.57
C ALA A 114 -5.66 3.14 0.46
N VAL A 115 -6.13 2.08 -0.22
CA VAL A 115 -5.46 1.52 -1.39
C VAL A 115 -6.40 1.40 -2.59
N THR A 116 -5.94 1.93 -3.72
CA THR A 116 -6.60 1.88 -5.03
C THR A 116 -5.72 1.11 -6.00
N PHE A 117 -6.30 0.15 -6.72
CA PHE A 117 -5.62 -0.58 -7.78
C PHE A 117 -5.99 -0.01 -9.14
N LEU A 118 -4.97 0.26 -9.94
CA LEU A 118 -5.06 0.76 -11.31
C LEU A 118 -4.50 -0.31 -12.24
N SER A 119 -5.17 -0.57 -13.36
CA SER A 119 -4.84 -1.67 -14.26
C SER A 119 -3.51 -1.45 -15.00
N ASN A 120 -3.07 -2.47 -15.75
CA ASN A 120 -1.90 -2.36 -16.63
C ASN A 120 -2.08 -1.30 -17.72
N ASP A 121 -3.32 -1.00 -18.10
CA ASP A 121 -3.67 -0.03 -19.15
C ASP A 121 -4.18 1.30 -18.57
N TRP A 122 -3.94 1.56 -17.28
CA TRP A 122 -4.33 2.83 -16.67
C TRP A 122 -3.70 4.02 -17.40
N ASP A 123 -4.56 4.92 -17.89
CA ASP A 123 -4.17 6.15 -18.55
C ASP A 123 -4.63 7.37 -17.72
N PRO A 124 -3.70 8.06 -17.04
CA PRO A 124 -3.97 9.29 -16.30
C PRO A 124 -4.73 10.36 -17.10
N SER A 125 -4.53 10.43 -18.43
CA SER A 125 -5.17 11.44 -19.27
C SER A 125 -6.68 11.24 -19.41
N LEU A 126 -7.17 10.02 -19.17
CA LEU A 126 -8.58 9.66 -19.19
C LEU A 126 -9.23 9.75 -17.80
N SER A 127 -8.48 10.10 -16.76
CA SER A 127 -8.94 10.08 -15.36
C SER A 127 -10.18 10.95 -15.11
N THR A 128 -10.37 12.04 -15.84
CA THR A 128 -11.55 12.92 -15.76
C THR A 128 -12.75 12.45 -16.61
N ASN A 129 -12.57 11.45 -17.48
CA ASN A 129 -13.65 10.93 -18.33
C ASN A 129 -14.67 10.12 -17.52
N LYS A 130 -15.65 9.53 -18.21
CA LYS A 130 -16.53 8.54 -17.55
C LYS A 130 -15.75 7.27 -17.29
N TYR A 131 -16.11 6.54 -16.25
CA TYR A 131 -15.45 5.26 -15.94
C TYR A 131 -15.51 4.29 -17.13
N SER A 132 -16.60 4.30 -17.90
CA SER A 132 -16.77 3.50 -19.11
C SER A 132 -15.75 3.75 -20.21
N ASP A 133 -15.03 4.88 -20.16
CA ASP A 133 -13.98 5.24 -21.12
C ASP A 133 -12.59 4.89 -20.59
N ARG A 134 -12.47 4.58 -19.30
CA ARG A 134 -11.23 4.11 -18.63
C ARG A 134 -11.24 2.59 -18.61
N LYS A 135 -10.89 1.94 -19.72
CA LYS A 135 -10.96 0.48 -19.86
C LYS A 135 -9.82 -0.18 -19.11
N ALA A 136 -10.16 -1.00 -18.11
CA ALA A 136 -9.16 -1.77 -17.38
C ALA A 136 -8.68 -2.98 -18.19
N SER A 137 -7.40 -3.32 -18.04
CA SER A 137 -6.82 -4.57 -18.50
C SER A 137 -6.55 -5.55 -17.35
N LYS A 138 -6.26 -6.81 -17.68
CA LYS A 138 -6.01 -7.85 -16.69
C LYS A 138 -4.77 -7.48 -15.87
N THR A 139 -4.88 -7.56 -14.55
CA THR A 139 -3.79 -7.20 -13.62
C THR A 139 -3.66 -8.21 -12.49
N GLU A 140 -2.41 -8.56 -12.16
CA GLU A 140 -2.05 -9.47 -11.08
C GLU A 140 -1.16 -8.80 -10.02
N VAL A 141 -1.54 -8.95 -8.75
CA VAL A 141 -0.83 -8.37 -7.62
C VAL A 141 -0.56 -9.43 -6.56
N ASN A 142 0.70 -9.59 -6.14
CA ASN A 142 1.06 -10.37 -4.94
C ASN A 142 1.48 -9.41 -3.83
N LEU A 143 0.53 -9.03 -2.96
CA LEU A 143 0.70 -7.98 -1.98
C LEU A 143 -0.22 -8.17 -0.78
N SER A 144 0.35 -8.07 0.42
CA SER A 144 -0.44 -7.94 1.65
C SER A 144 -0.78 -6.47 1.90
N ILE A 145 -2.05 -6.15 2.11
CA ILE A 145 -2.50 -4.77 2.29
C ILE A 145 -2.97 -4.55 3.74
N VAL A 146 -2.48 -3.49 4.37
CA VAL A 146 -3.02 -2.93 5.60
C VAL A 146 -3.53 -1.53 5.27
N THR A 147 -4.85 -1.35 5.34
CA THR A 147 -5.49 -0.16 4.79
C THR A 147 -6.63 0.34 5.68
N GLY A 148 -7.02 1.58 5.47
CA GLY A 148 -8.26 2.15 5.99
C GLY A 148 -9.43 1.95 5.05
N ASP A 149 -10.63 2.14 5.59
CA ASP A 149 -11.88 2.20 4.84
C ASP A 149 -12.78 3.35 5.36
N ILE A 150 -13.87 3.65 4.68
CA ILE A 150 -14.83 4.69 5.08
C ILE A 150 -15.90 4.14 6.03
N GLU A 151 -16.50 5.00 6.85
CA GLU A 151 -17.64 4.61 7.69
C GLU A 151 -18.94 4.57 6.86
N PRO A 152 -19.71 3.46 6.89
CA PRO A 152 -21.02 3.45 6.26
C PRO A 152 -21.94 4.45 6.97
N ASN A 153 -22.69 5.24 6.21
CA ASN A 153 -23.68 6.17 6.76
C ASN A 153 -25.11 5.65 6.55
N SER A 154 -26.07 6.16 7.33
CA SER A 154 -27.48 5.72 7.26
C SER A 154 -28.10 6.14 5.92
N GLY A 155 -27.94 5.30 4.90
CA GLY A 155 -28.41 5.56 3.53
C GLY A 155 -27.43 5.11 2.45
N ASN A 156 -26.13 4.99 2.78
CA ASN A 156 -25.12 4.46 1.87
C ASN A 156 -24.43 3.24 2.50
N TYR A 157 -24.59 2.09 1.85
CA TYR A 157 -23.78 0.91 2.15
C TYR A 157 -22.30 1.29 1.90
N GLY A 158 -21.45 1.15 2.91
CA GLY A 158 -20.02 1.48 2.80
C GLY A 158 -19.19 0.41 2.08
N GLY A 159 -19.83 -0.68 1.64
CA GLY A 159 -19.13 -1.86 1.15
C GLY A 159 -18.81 -2.87 2.27
N GLY A 160 -18.02 -3.86 1.87
CA GLY A 160 -17.33 -4.81 2.72
C GLY A 160 -15.96 -5.10 2.09
N LEU A 161 -15.44 -6.33 2.23
CA LEU A 161 -14.18 -6.73 1.60
C LEU A 161 -14.16 -6.42 0.10
N GLU A 162 -15.31 -6.51 -0.57
CA GLU A 162 -15.50 -6.25 -2.00
C GLU A 162 -15.16 -4.82 -2.47
N ASN A 163 -15.02 -3.88 -1.52
CA ASN A 163 -14.68 -2.47 -1.75
C ASN A 163 -13.40 -2.02 -1.00
N LEU A 164 -12.81 -2.89 -0.18
CA LEU A 164 -11.60 -2.58 0.55
C LEU A 164 -10.42 -2.31 -0.42
N PRO A 165 -10.18 -3.15 -1.45
CA PRO A 165 -9.48 -2.73 -2.66
C PRO A 165 -10.37 -1.77 -3.47
N ARG A 166 -9.91 -0.54 -3.67
CA ARG A 166 -10.62 0.46 -4.48
C ARG A 166 -10.20 0.41 -5.95
N PHE A 167 -11.06 0.89 -6.83
CA PHE A 167 -10.87 0.91 -8.29
C PHE A 167 -11.45 2.19 -8.90
N LEU A 168 -10.89 2.64 -10.04
CA LEU A 168 -11.33 3.84 -10.76
C LEU A 168 -11.72 3.59 -12.22
N GLU A 169 -11.66 2.35 -12.69
CA GLU A 169 -11.78 1.98 -14.11
C GLU A 169 -13.03 1.12 -14.38
N ASP A 170 -13.34 0.91 -15.66
CA ASP A 170 -14.29 -0.09 -16.12
C ASP A 170 -13.61 -1.47 -16.22
N TRP A 171 -13.83 -2.30 -15.19
CA TRP A 171 -13.36 -3.67 -15.10
C TRP A 171 -14.38 -4.71 -15.58
N ASN A 172 -15.45 -4.30 -16.27
CA ASN A 172 -16.52 -5.20 -16.67
C ASN A 172 -15.99 -6.31 -17.60
N GLY A 173 -15.99 -7.56 -17.11
CA GLY A 173 -15.43 -8.70 -17.83
C GLY A 173 -13.91 -8.83 -17.74
N THR A 174 -13.23 -7.95 -17.00
CA THR A 174 -11.77 -7.97 -16.79
C THR A 174 -11.44 -8.59 -15.43
N GLU A 175 -10.43 -9.46 -15.38
CA GLU A 175 -9.97 -10.09 -14.13
C GLU A 175 -8.97 -9.20 -13.39
N PHE A 176 -9.20 -9.03 -12.08
CA PHE A 176 -8.19 -8.53 -11.15
C PHE A 176 -7.84 -9.65 -10.17
N LYS A 177 -6.58 -10.07 -10.20
CA LYS A 177 -6.06 -11.14 -9.35
C LYS A 177 -5.19 -10.55 -8.26
N VAL A 178 -5.50 -10.88 -7.00
CA VAL A 178 -4.67 -10.51 -5.85
C VAL A 178 -4.41 -11.70 -4.95
N ARG A 179 -3.17 -11.84 -4.50
CA ARG A 179 -2.75 -12.80 -3.47
C ARG A 179 -2.03 -12.06 -2.35
N GLY A 180 -2.48 -12.29 -1.13
CA GLY A 180 -1.91 -11.68 0.07
C GLY A 180 -2.89 -11.74 1.23
N SER A 181 -2.64 -10.97 2.29
CA SER A 181 -3.66 -10.72 3.32
C SER A 181 -4.27 -9.33 3.12
N MET A 182 -5.58 -9.18 3.32
CA MET A 182 -6.22 -7.88 3.38
C MET A 182 -6.63 -7.59 4.82
N VAL A 183 -6.09 -6.52 5.39
CA VAL A 183 -6.32 -6.15 6.79
C VAL A 183 -6.81 -4.72 6.85
N GLN A 184 -8.05 -4.52 7.30
CA GLN A 184 -8.58 -3.21 7.61
C GLN A 184 -8.27 -2.87 9.07
N MET A 185 -7.49 -1.82 9.33
CA MET A 185 -7.05 -1.45 10.69
C MET A 185 -7.58 -0.11 11.16
N TRP A 186 -7.96 0.79 10.26
CA TRP A 186 -8.42 2.15 10.61
C TRP A 186 -9.55 2.65 9.70
N ARG A 187 -9.99 3.88 10.00
CA ARG A 187 -10.81 4.69 9.10
C ARG A 187 -9.91 5.62 8.31
N SER A 188 -10.07 5.63 6.99
CA SER A 188 -9.32 6.54 6.13
C SER A 188 -9.60 8.00 6.54
N GLN A 189 -8.54 8.78 6.69
CA GLN A 189 -8.58 10.21 7.05
C GLN A 189 -8.45 11.10 5.82
N GLU A 190 -7.85 10.59 4.74
CA GLU A 190 -7.59 11.35 3.51
C GLU A 190 -8.57 10.99 2.40
N ALA A 191 -8.73 9.69 2.10
CA ALA A 191 -9.61 9.19 1.05
C ALA A 191 -10.99 8.77 1.58
N ASN A 192 -11.81 9.77 1.86
CA ASN A 192 -13.12 9.68 2.52
C ASN A 192 -14.33 9.84 1.59
N GLY A 193 -14.12 9.74 0.28
CA GLY A 193 -15.18 9.74 -0.74
C GLY A 193 -16.28 8.73 -0.46
N GLU A 194 -17.52 9.07 -0.84
CA GLU A 194 -18.64 8.13 -0.70
C GLU A 194 -18.56 7.03 -1.77
N TRP A 195 -18.76 5.78 -1.34
CA TRP A 195 -18.85 4.66 -2.27
C TRP A 195 -20.05 4.80 -3.22
N ARG A 196 -19.79 4.73 -4.53
CA ARG A 196 -20.79 4.81 -5.59
C ARG A 196 -20.51 3.74 -6.66
N TYR A 197 -21.37 2.73 -6.72
CA TYR A 197 -21.29 1.65 -7.69
C TYR A 197 -22.25 1.84 -8.87
N ILE A 198 -22.06 1.05 -9.93
CA ILE A 198 -22.84 1.04 -11.17
C ILE A 198 -24.34 1.13 -10.88
N GLN A 199 -25.06 1.97 -11.64
CA GLN A 199 -26.45 2.45 -11.46
C GLN A 199 -26.63 3.75 -10.66
N SER A 200 -25.56 4.31 -10.08
CA SER A 200 -25.58 5.70 -9.60
C SER A 200 -25.16 6.68 -10.71
N LYS A 201 -25.71 7.91 -10.70
CA LYS A 201 -25.33 8.99 -11.64
C LYS A 201 -23.84 9.35 -11.56
N ASP A 202 -23.23 9.07 -10.41
CA ASP A 202 -21.85 9.40 -10.06
C ASP A 202 -20.96 8.13 -9.98
N ALA A 203 -21.33 7.05 -10.66
CA ALA A 203 -20.51 5.84 -10.68
C ALA A 203 -19.13 6.13 -11.30
N TYR A 204 -18.07 5.68 -10.61
CA TYR A 204 -16.68 5.93 -11.00
C TYR A 204 -15.90 4.66 -11.36
N TYR A 205 -16.50 3.48 -11.21
CA TYR A 205 -15.90 2.20 -11.60
C TYR A 205 -16.96 1.13 -11.90
N SER A 206 -16.54 0.06 -12.56
CA SER A 206 -17.24 -1.23 -12.52
C SER A 206 -16.36 -2.28 -11.85
N ALA A 207 -16.97 -3.29 -11.23
CA ALA A 207 -16.23 -4.26 -10.43
C ALA A 207 -15.56 -5.31 -11.33
N PRO A 208 -14.33 -5.73 -11.01
CA PRO A 208 -13.64 -6.78 -11.76
C PRO A 208 -14.24 -8.16 -11.51
N THR A 209 -13.88 -9.10 -12.38
CA THR A 209 -13.89 -10.53 -12.03
C THR A 209 -12.86 -10.74 -10.93
N ARG A 210 -13.34 -10.94 -9.69
CA ARG A 210 -12.51 -11.00 -8.49
C ARG A 210 -11.85 -12.37 -8.36
N ASN A 211 -10.55 -12.44 -8.61
CA ASN A 211 -9.74 -13.61 -8.32
C ASN A 211 -8.87 -13.31 -7.09
N TRP A 212 -9.51 -13.21 -5.92
CA TRP A 212 -8.88 -12.76 -4.68
C TRP A 212 -8.65 -13.95 -3.75
N GLY A 213 -7.47 -14.06 -3.17
CA GLY A 213 -7.14 -15.18 -2.30
C GLY A 213 -6.03 -14.88 -1.31
N PHE A 214 -6.04 -15.60 -0.20
CA PHE A 214 -4.95 -15.58 0.76
C PHE A 214 -3.65 -16.10 0.12
N ASP A 215 -2.52 -15.47 0.43
CA ASP A 215 -1.21 -16.00 0.05
C ASP A 215 -0.71 -16.96 1.13
N THR A 216 -0.65 -18.25 0.79
CA THR A 216 -0.20 -19.31 1.70
C THR A 216 1.26 -19.15 2.14
N ASP A 217 2.07 -18.36 1.42
CA ASP A 217 3.42 -18.04 1.88
C ASP A 217 3.40 -17.28 3.22
N LEU A 218 2.33 -16.60 3.58
CA LEU A 218 2.19 -15.89 4.85
C LEU A 218 2.05 -16.82 6.07
N GLU A 219 1.87 -18.13 5.85
CA GLU A 219 1.91 -19.13 6.92
C GLU A 219 3.35 -19.45 7.35
N ASP A 220 4.34 -19.10 6.52
CA ASP A 220 5.76 -19.26 6.81
C ASP A 220 6.33 -17.95 7.36
N MET A 221 6.81 -18.00 8.62
CA MET A 221 7.42 -16.86 9.29
C MET A 221 8.60 -16.23 8.52
N SER A 222 9.32 -17.01 7.71
CA SER A 222 10.45 -16.53 6.92
C SER A 222 10.03 -15.77 5.66
N LYS A 223 8.76 -15.86 5.27
CA LYS A 223 8.17 -15.24 4.08
C LYS A 223 7.20 -14.11 4.43
N LEU A 224 7.19 -13.66 5.67
CA LEU A 224 6.41 -12.49 6.08
C LEU A 224 7.03 -11.21 5.50
N PRO A 225 6.20 -10.25 5.04
CA PRO A 225 6.68 -8.94 4.63
C PRO A 225 7.51 -8.24 5.72
N PRO A 226 8.52 -7.44 5.37
CA PRO A 226 9.32 -6.71 6.35
C PRO A 226 8.44 -5.84 7.27
N GLY A 227 8.68 -5.90 8.58
CA GLY A 227 7.89 -5.13 9.55
C GLY A 227 6.47 -5.64 9.80
N THR A 228 6.15 -6.88 9.39
CA THR A 228 4.85 -7.52 9.70
C THR A 228 4.53 -7.43 11.20
N PRO A 229 3.37 -6.89 11.60
CA PRO A 229 2.97 -6.85 13.00
C PRO A 229 2.89 -8.25 13.61
N MET A 230 3.50 -8.44 14.79
CA MET A 230 3.48 -9.71 15.51
C MET A 230 2.85 -9.53 16.88
N VAL A 231 1.79 -10.28 17.18
CA VAL A 231 1.26 -10.40 18.53
C VAL A 231 2.07 -11.48 19.27
N ARG A 232 2.63 -11.13 20.43
CA ARG A 232 3.31 -12.08 21.31
C ARG A 232 2.45 -12.34 22.54
N VAL A 233 2.16 -13.61 22.80
CA VAL A 233 1.49 -14.03 24.04
C VAL A 233 2.55 -14.48 25.03
N PHE A 234 2.60 -13.83 26.19
CA PHE A 234 3.48 -14.25 27.29
C PHE A 234 2.72 -15.24 28.18
N LEU A 235 3.15 -16.49 28.16
CA LEU A 235 2.66 -17.51 29.08
C LEU A 235 3.63 -17.60 30.25
N ARG A 236 3.12 -17.30 31.45
CA ARG A 236 3.87 -17.50 32.68
C ARG A 236 3.90 -18.99 33.01
N THR A 237 5.03 -19.64 32.80
CA THR A 237 5.17 -21.11 32.97
C THR A 237 5.53 -21.54 34.39
N GLY A 238 5.88 -20.60 35.29
CA GLY A 238 6.12 -20.89 36.69
C GLY A 238 6.81 -19.78 37.45
N TRP A 239 7.17 -20.08 38.69
CA TRP A 239 8.03 -19.27 39.55
C TRP A 239 9.25 -20.10 39.92
N LYS A 240 10.45 -19.52 39.78
CA LYS A 240 11.67 -20.05 40.40
C LYS A 240 12.22 -19.01 41.37
N GLN A 241 12.63 -19.45 42.54
CA GLN A 241 13.45 -18.68 43.47
C GLN A 241 14.84 -19.32 43.44
N GLU A 242 15.85 -18.55 43.04
CA GLU A 242 17.24 -18.96 43.17
C GLU A 242 17.77 -18.37 44.46
N ASP A 243 18.30 -19.24 45.32
CA ASP A 243 18.91 -18.83 46.58
C ASP A 243 20.32 -18.32 46.31
N VAL A 244 20.55 -17.03 46.50
CA VAL A 244 21.87 -16.41 46.31
C VAL A 244 22.60 -16.45 47.64
N VAL A 245 23.41 -17.49 47.84
CA VAL A 245 24.26 -17.61 49.03
C VAL A 245 25.42 -16.62 48.90
N TYR A 246 25.47 -15.63 49.79
CA TYR A 246 26.66 -14.80 49.98
C TYR A 246 27.65 -15.57 50.86
N THR A 247 28.75 -16.06 50.29
CA THR A 247 29.87 -16.55 51.09
C THR A 247 30.63 -15.36 51.68
N ASN A 248 30.46 -15.11 52.98
CA ASN A 248 31.40 -14.24 53.69
C ASN A 248 32.73 -15.00 53.82
N GLN A 249 33.75 -14.57 53.07
CA GLN A 249 35.13 -14.92 53.37
C GLN A 249 35.60 -14.07 54.54
N ASP A 250 35.26 -14.47 55.77
CA ASP A 250 35.95 -13.99 56.96
C ASP A 250 36.76 -15.17 57.51
N GLY A 251 38.04 -15.19 57.14
CA GLY A 251 39.03 -16.05 57.76
C GLY A 251 39.45 -15.51 59.11
N LEU A 252 39.34 -16.33 60.14
CA LEU A 252 40.30 -16.53 61.24
C LEU A 252 40.17 -17.97 61.75
#